data_AF-A0AAD5AA17-F1
#
_entry.id   AF-A0AAD5AA17-F1
#
_cell.length_a   1.000
_cell.length_b   1.000
_cell.length_c   1.000
_cell.angle_alpha   90.00
_cell.angle_beta   90.00
_cell.angle_gamma   90.00
#
_symmetry.space_group_name_H-M   'P 1'
#
loop_
_entity.id
_entity.type
_entity.pdbx_description
1 polymer ?
#
loop_
_entity_poly.entity_id
_entity_poly.type
_entity_poly.pdbx_seq_one_letter_code
_entity_poly.pdbx_strand_id
1 'polypeptide(L)'
;LPLNAIEEILLNLPAQQVICVCRLVCNEWKSVVDSTAFWRERCRREGLKPLNNNRVPRNWQTFYFLCKKRRNLLKNPNADEQFTGWNILQNGGDRWKVDRIFTPHPDETVTKCFVTSYRQCIKSQLIDLKKEGYSPTFMDEIQPNIVISDWYAPRWDCGSLYEIHVELLTQKKKTVQFFCPDQVTFPQWNDQKWMNMTHTFMDYGPGVRFIRFKHGGKDTQFWAGHYGIRVTNSSVEIYWQTFYILCKKRHNLLKNPNADENFSGWTILEDGGDRWTVDRLYSPHPDETVTKCFVTSYGRCIKSQLIDLEKEGYSPAFMDDIQPNIVITDWYAPRWDCGSLYEIHVELLDHKKQIIQLFQPDRVIFPQWNDQKWEKVS
;
A
#
# COMPACT_ATOMS: atom_id res chain seq x y z
N LEU A 1 22.87 5.45 45.35
CA LEU A 1 22.42 6.59 44.51
C LEU A 1 20.89 6.52 44.40
N PRO A 2 20.17 7.64 44.44
CA PRO A 2 18.73 7.61 44.19
C PRO A 2 18.45 7.19 42.73
N LEU A 3 17.27 6.61 42.47
CA LEU A 3 16.95 5.98 41.17
C LEU A 3 17.04 6.96 39.99
N ASN A 4 16.68 8.23 40.19
CA ASN A 4 16.80 9.28 39.17
C ASN A 4 18.25 9.54 38.75
N ALA A 5 19.22 9.45 39.67
CA ALA A 5 20.63 9.59 39.35
C ALA A 5 21.15 8.37 38.56
N ILE A 6 20.67 7.16 38.88
CA ILE A 6 21.00 5.95 38.12
C ILE A 6 20.42 6.06 36.70
N GLU A 7 19.15 6.45 36.56
CA GLU A 7 18.52 6.71 35.27
C GLU A 7 19.32 7.72 34.44
N GLU A 8 19.72 8.85 35.03
CA GLU A 8 20.53 9.86 34.34
C GLU A 8 21.87 9.30 33.85
N ILE A 9 22.59 8.55 34.69
CA ILE A 9 23.85 7.89 34.29
C ILE A 9 23.60 6.94 33.12
N LEU A 10 22.58 6.08 33.22
CA LEU A 10 22.27 5.09 32.20
C LEU A 10 21.81 5.71 30.88
N LEU A 11 21.13 6.85 30.91
CA LEU A 11 20.70 7.58 29.71
C LEU A 11 21.90 8.08 28.89
N ASN A 12 23.02 8.41 29.54
CA ASN A 12 24.25 8.88 28.92
C ASN A 12 25.16 7.76 28.39
N LEU A 13 24.82 6.48 28.60
CA LEU A 13 25.57 5.34 28.09
C LEU A 13 25.01 4.83 26.74
N PRO A 14 25.80 4.13 25.91
CA PRO A 14 25.29 3.46 24.72
C PRO A 14 24.20 2.44 25.06
N ALA A 15 23.06 2.50 24.35
CA ALA A 15 21.89 1.67 24.64
C ALA A 15 22.16 0.16 24.66
N GLN A 16 23.09 -0.31 23.83
CA GLN A 16 23.51 -1.71 23.81
C GLN A 16 24.29 -2.11 25.08
N GLN A 17 25.15 -1.22 25.60
CA GLN A 17 25.83 -1.44 26.88
C GLN A 17 24.83 -1.45 28.04
N VAL A 18 23.83 -0.57 28.00
CA VAL A 18 22.78 -0.51 29.01
C VAL A 18 22.04 -1.85 29.14
N ILE A 19 21.72 -2.50 28.02
CA ILE A 19 21.02 -3.81 28.04
C ILE A 19 21.95 -4.96 28.37
N CYS A 20 23.12 -5.02 27.72
CA CYS A 20 23.98 -6.20 27.77
C CYS A 20 24.87 -6.24 29.01
N VAL A 21 25.14 -5.09 29.63
CA VAL A 21 26.08 -4.95 30.76
C VAL A 21 25.38 -4.36 31.98
N CYS A 22 24.86 -3.14 31.87
CA CYS A 22 24.31 -2.40 33.02
C CYS A 22 23.11 -3.11 33.66
N ARG A 23 22.24 -3.72 32.84
CA ARG A 23 21.11 -4.52 33.31
C ARG A 23 21.49 -5.71 34.21
N LEU A 24 22.73 -6.20 34.12
CA LEU A 24 23.22 -7.36 34.86
C LEU A 24 23.96 -6.98 36.16
N VAL A 25 24.14 -5.68 36.43
CA VAL A 25 24.90 -5.20 37.59
C VAL A 25 24.20 -5.51 38.91
N CYS A 26 22.94 -5.11 39.05
CA CYS A 26 22.11 -5.38 40.23
C CYS A 26 20.61 -5.23 39.91
N ASN A 27 19.75 -5.58 40.86
CA ASN A 27 18.29 -5.54 40.68
C ASN A 27 17.75 -4.11 40.47
N GLU A 28 18.36 -3.10 41.10
CA GLU A 28 17.98 -1.70 40.96
C GLU A 28 18.31 -1.16 39.57
N TRP A 29 19.46 -1.54 39.00
CA TRP A 29 19.80 -1.15 37.63
C TRP A 29 18.90 -1.87 36.62
N LYS A 30 18.64 -3.16 36.86
CA LYS A 30 17.70 -3.94 36.06
C LYS A 30 16.30 -3.31 36.05
N SER A 31 15.79 -2.85 37.19
CA SER A 31 14.44 -2.25 37.26
C SER A 31 14.34 -0.94 36.48
N VAL A 32 15.38 -0.11 36.50
CA VAL A 32 15.44 1.12 35.67
C VAL A 32 15.54 0.77 34.18
N VAL A 33 16.43 -0.14 33.80
CA VAL A 33 16.63 -0.54 32.39
C VAL A 33 15.40 -1.21 31.80
N ASP A 34 14.68 -2.04 32.55
CA ASP A 34 13.46 -2.70 32.09
C ASP A 34 12.23 -1.77 32.14
N SER A 35 12.37 -0.55 32.67
CA SER A 35 11.25 0.39 32.80
C SER A 35 10.88 1.05 31.46
N THR A 36 9.58 1.18 31.22
CA THR A 36 9.04 1.91 30.07
C THR A 36 9.43 3.38 30.08
N ALA A 37 9.49 4.00 31.26
CA ALA A 37 9.80 5.41 31.43
C ALA A 37 11.21 5.75 30.94
N PHE A 38 12.19 4.91 31.28
CA PHE A 38 13.58 5.07 30.86
C PHE A 38 13.73 5.11 29.34
N TRP A 39 13.15 4.15 28.62
CA TRP A 39 13.25 4.10 27.15
C TRP A 39 12.45 5.20 26.47
N ARG A 40 11.32 5.61 27.04
CA ARG A 40 10.56 6.77 26.57
C ARG A 40 11.37 8.06 26.70
N GLU A 41 12.02 8.26 27.84
CA GLU A 41 12.88 9.43 28.08
C GLU A 41 14.10 9.42 27.16
N ARG A 42 14.74 8.26 26.97
CA ARG A 42 15.81 8.11 25.97
C ARG A 42 15.36 8.49 24.57
N CYS A 43 14.21 7.97 24.12
CA CYS A 43 13.63 8.34 22.82
C CYS A 43 13.42 9.85 22.71
N ARG A 44 12.89 10.48 23.76
CA ARG A 44 12.66 11.93 23.81
C ARG A 44 13.97 12.72 23.66
N ARG A 45 15.03 12.37 24.39
CA ARG A 45 16.34 13.04 24.31
C ARG A 45 16.97 12.94 22.94
N GLU A 46 16.77 11.81 22.27
CA GLU A 46 17.33 11.54 20.96
C GLU A 46 16.40 11.96 19.81
N GLY A 47 15.30 12.67 20.11
CA GLY A 47 14.36 13.17 19.11
C GLY A 47 13.52 12.09 18.41
N LEU A 48 13.52 10.86 18.93
CA LEU A 48 12.75 9.74 18.39
C LEU A 48 11.30 9.87 18.85
N LYS A 49 10.41 10.19 17.92
CA LYS A 49 8.97 10.31 18.17
C LYS A 49 8.22 9.22 17.41
N PRO A 50 7.16 8.63 17.99
CA PRO A 50 6.23 7.82 17.22
C PRO A 50 5.66 8.67 16.07
N LEU A 51 5.48 8.06 14.89
CA LEU A 51 4.92 8.72 13.70
C LEU A 51 3.54 9.36 13.95
N ASN A 52 2.85 8.96 15.02
CA ASN A 52 1.53 9.45 15.33
C ASN A 52 1.39 9.69 16.85
N ASN A 53 1.04 10.93 17.26
CA ASN A 53 0.98 11.34 18.67
C ASN A 53 -0.01 10.51 19.51
N ASN A 54 -1.03 9.92 18.88
CA ASN A 54 -2.03 9.07 19.54
C ASN A 54 -1.60 7.60 19.69
N ARG A 55 -0.40 7.21 19.22
CA ARG A 55 0.06 5.82 19.18
C ARG A 55 1.27 5.62 20.07
N VAL A 56 1.02 5.42 21.37
CA VAL A 56 2.07 5.11 22.36
C VAL A 56 2.59 3.68 22.14
N PRO A 57 3.91 3.49 21.90
CA PRO A 57 4.51 2.16 21.86
C PRO A 57 4.25 1.40 23.16
N ARG A 58 3.73 0.16 23.06
CA ARG A 58 3.60 -0.74 24.22
C ARG A 58 4.96 -1.11 24.81
N ASN A 59 5.99 -1.20 23.96
CA ASN A 59 7.36 -1.49 24.35
C ASN A 59 8.30 -0.42 23.77
N TRP A 60 8.66 0.56 24.59
CA TRP A 60 9.53 1.67 24.20
C TRP A 60 10.98 1.24 23.92
N GLN A 61 11.46 0.17 24.57
CA GLN A 61 12.77 -0.40 24.28
C GLN A 61 12.83 -0.90 22.84
N THR A 62 11.86 -1.73 22.45
CA THR A 62 11.81 -2.28 21.09
C THR A 62 11.63 -1.18 20.05
N PHE A 63 10.76 -0.20 20.33
CA PHE A 63 10.60 0.99 19.49
C PHE A 63 11.93 1.71 19.26
N TYR A 64 12.69 1.98 20.33
CA TYR A 64 14.00 2.63 20.25
C TYR A 64 14.95 1.90 19.30
N PHE A 65 15.13 0.59 19.47
CA PHE A 65 16.05 -0.18 18.63
C PHE A 65 15.60 -0.29 17.19
N LEU A 66 14.30 -0.40 16.93
CA LEU A 66 13.78 -0.39 15.58
C LEU A 66 14.00 0.95 14.89
N CYS A 67 13.74 2.06 15.57
CA CYS A 67 14.04 3.39 15.03
C CYS A 67 15.53 3.56 14.72
N LYS A 68 16.42 3.11 15.61
CA LYS A 68 17.87 3.20 15.40
C LYS A 68 18.39 2.28 14.28
N LYS A 69 17.75 1.14 14.05
CA LYS A 69 18.13 0.19 13.00
C LYS A 69 17.44 0.47 11.66
N ARG A 70 16.46 1.36 11.61
CA ARG A 70 15.67 1.67 10.41
C ARG A 70 16.59 2.14 9.29
N ARG A 71 16.54 1.44 8.18
CA ARG A 71 17.26 1.71 6.93
C ARG A 71 16.68 0.83 5.83
N ASN A 72 16.91 1.22 4.58
CA ASN A 72 16.60 0.35 3.45
C ASN A 72 17.49 -0.91 3.48
N LEU A 73 16.86 -2.08 3.42
CA LEU A 73 17.54 -3.38 3.41
C LEU A 73 17.93 -3.83 1.99
N LEU A 74 17.33 -3.26 0.94
CA LEU A 74 17.75 -3.49 -0.43
C LEU A 74 19.10 -2.82 -0.69
N LYS A 75 19.98 -3.51 -1.43
CA LYS A 75 21.25 -2.93 -1.89
C LYS A 75 21.04 -2.29 -3.26
N ASN A 76 21.72 -1.17 -3.50
CA ASN A 76 21.73 -0.47 -4.78
C ASN A 76 20.31 -0.24 -5.38
N PRO A 77 19.39 0.41 -4.63
CA PRO A 77 18.02 0.64 -5.08
C PRO A 77 17.92 1.65 -6.23
N ASN A 78 18.88 2.57 -6.33
CA ASN A 78 18.89 3.69 -7.28
C ASN A 78 19.73 3.44 -8.53
N ALA A 79 20.25 2.23 -8.74
CA ALA A 79 21.10 1.86 -9.86
C ALA A 79 22.46 2.61 -9.92
N ASP A 80 22.95 3.14 -8.80
CA ASP A 80 24.24 3.83 -8.73
C ASP A 80 25.42 2.91 -9.04
N GLU A 81 25.32 1.65 -8.62
CA GLU A 81 26.34 0.62 -8.79
C GLU A 81 25.93 -0.40 -9.88
N GLN A 82 25.31 0.08 -10.96
CA GLN A 82 24.77 -0.76 -12.04
C GLN A 82 23.80 -1.81 -11.49
N PHE A 83 24.02 -3.10 -11.75
CA PHE A 83 23.20 -4.21 -11.23
C PHE A 83 23.78 -4.88 -9.99
N THR A 84 24.80 -4.29 -9.35
CA THR A 84 25.42 -4.86 -8.14
C THR A 84 24.36 -5.11 -7.06
N GLY A 85 24.41 -6.28 -6.44
CA GLY A 85 23.43 -6.73 -5.45
C GLY A 85 22.14 -7.33 -6.03
N TRP A 86 21.82 -7.09 -7.30
CA TRP A 86 20.62 -7.63 -7.95
C TRP A 86 20.91 -8.93 -8.71
N ASN A 87 20.05 -9.93 -8.50
CA ASN A 87 20.04 -11.16 -9.28
C ASN A 87 19.03 -11.03 -10.43
N ILE A 88 19.52 -11.02 -11.68
CA ILE A 88 18.70 -10.94 -12.88
C ILE A 88 18.07 -12.31 -13.14
N LEU A 89 16.75 -12.41 -13.01
CA LEU A 89 15.98 -13.64 -13.24
C LEU A 89 15.56 -13.79 -14.70
N GLN A 90 15.20 -12.67 -15.34
CA GLN A 90 14.85 -12.61 -16.75
C GLN A 90 15.46 -11.36 -17.36
N ASN A 91 15.97 -11.49 -18.58
CA ASN A 91 16.73 -10.44 -19.25
C ASN A 91 16.41 -10.40 -20.75
N GLY A 92 15.11 -10.33 -21.08
CA GLY A 92 14.64 -10.42 -22.46
C GLY A 92 14.95 -9.18 -23.31
N GLY A 93 14.85 -9.35 -24.62
CA GLY A 93 15.05 -8.27 -25.59
C GLY A 93 16.50 -7.78 -25.57
N ASP A 94 16.68 -6.47 -25.57
CA ASP A 94 17.99 -5.81 -25.42
C ASP A 94 18.48 -5.74 -23.96
N ARG A 95 17.87 -6.55 -23.08
CA ARG A 95 18.22 -6.74 -21.67
C ARG A 95 17.85 -5.52 -20.82
N TRP A 96 18.11 -5.64 -19.52
CA TRP A 96 18.08 -4.52 -18.61
C TRP A 96 19.21 -3.53 -18.91
N LYS A 97 18.89 -2.24 -18.79
CA LYS A 97 19.87 -1.15 -18.81
C LYS A 97 19.70 -0.25 -17.60
N VAL A 98 20.80 0.34 -17.15
CA VAL A 98 20.75 1.50 -16.24
C VAL A 98 20.81 2.76 -17.07
N ASP A 99 19.88 3.69 -16.80
CA ASP A 99 19.80 4.96 -17.50
C ASP A 99 19.59 6.12 -16.54
N ARG A 100 19.85 7.34 -17.02
CA ARG A 100 19.55 8.56 -16.28
C ARG A 100 18.04 8.80 -16.25
N ILE A 101 17.58 9.44 -15.19
CA ILE A 101 16.17 9.84 -15.08
C ILE A 101 15.90 10.99 -16.06
N PHE A 102 14.93 10.78 -16.96
CA PHE A 102 14.50 11.77 -17.95
C PHE A 102 13.37 12.67 -17.43
N THR A 103 12.40 12.06 -16.74
CA THR A 103 11.27 12.76 -16.10
C THR A 103 11.63 12.92 -14.63
N PRO A 104 11.68 14.14 -14.06
CA PRO A 104 12.10 14.33 -12.68
C PRO A 104 11.35 13.42 -11.71
N HIS A 105 12.11 12.71 -10.87
CA HIS A 105 11.56 11.93 -9.77
C HIS A 105 11.23 12.88 -8.60
N PRO A 106 10.16 12.62 -7.82
CA PRO A 106 9.80 13.51 -6.69
C PRO A 106 10.91 13.69 -5.64
N ASP A 107 11.75 12.67 -5.47
CA ASP A 107 13.02 12.77 -4.74
C ASP A 107 14.15 13.15 -5.71
N GLU A 108 14.65 14.39 -5.58
CA GLU A 108 15.71 14.97 -6.42
C GLU A 108 17.07 14.26 -6.28
N THR A 109 17.27 13.48 -5.20
CA THR A 109 18.52 12.73 -5.00
C THR A 109 18.61 11.51 -5.92
N VAL A 110 17.47 11.06 -6.48
CA VAL A 110 17.41 9.94 -7.39
C VAL A 110 17.73 10.42 -8.80
N THR A 111 18.86 9.99 -9.35
CA THR A 111 19.35 10.45 -10.67
C THR A 111 19.40 9.35 -11.75
N LYS A 112 19.27 8.09 -11.35
CA LYS A 112 19.33 6.92 -12.24
C LYS A 112 18.16 5.96 -11.97
N CYS A 113 17.91 5.11 -12.96
CA CYS A 113 16.90 4.06 -12.88
C CYS A 113 17.30 2.84 -13.69
N PHE A 114 16.66 1.71 -13.42
CA PHE A 114 16.72 0.51 -14.25
C PHE A 114 15.61 0.56 -15.29
N VAL A 115 15.90 0.21 -16.54
CA VAL A 115 14.96 0.26 -17.66
C VAL A 115 14.86 -1.11 -18.32
N THR A 116 13.64 -1.58 -18.51
CA THR A 116 13.36 -2.85 -19.20
C THR A 116 13.30 -2.67 -20.72
N SER A 117 13.41 -3.79 -21.43
CA SER A 117 13.33 -3.86 -22.88
C SER A 117 11.94 -4.38 -23.34
N TYR A 118 11.84 -4.83 -24.59
CA TYR A 118 10.61 -5.27 -25.24
C TYR A 118 10.19 -6.72 -24.96
N ARG A 119 11.00 -7.45 -24.19
CA ARG A 119 10.62 -8.74 -23.59
C ARG A 119 10.82 -8.68 -22.09
N GLN A 120 10.22 -9.63 -21.40
CA GLN A 120 10.19 -9.68 -19.94
C GLN A 120 11.59 -9.55 -19.34
N CYS A 121 11.73 -8.57 -18.45
CA CYS A 121 12.94 -8.27 -17.71
C CYS A 121 12.58 -8.26 -16.22
N ILE A 122 13.18 -9.16 -15.43
CA ILE A 122 12.91 -9.30 -13.99
C ILE A 122 14.20 -9.43 -13.22
N LYS A 123 14.32 -8.64 -12.15
CA LYS A 123 15.43 -8.72 -11.20
C LYS A 123 14.93 -8.96 -9.79
N SER A 124 15.81 -9.49 -8.94
CA SER A 124 15.46 -9.90 -7.59
C SER A 124 16.57 -9.65 -6.57
N GLN A 125 16.17 -9.46 -5.32
CA GLN A 125 17.06 -9.49 -4.16
C GLN A 125 16.47 -10.40 -3.08
N LEU A 126 17.33 -11.20 -2.44
CA LEU A 126 16.97 -12.01 -1.28
C LEU A 126 17.65 -11.43 -0.05
N ILE A 127 16.84 -10.85 0.83
CA ILE A 127 17.29 -10.25 2.09
C ILE A 127 17.30 -11.35 3.17
N ASP A 128 18.43 -11.51 3.84
CA ASP A 128 18.58 -12.36 5.03
C ASP A 128 18.43 -11.50 6.29
N LEU A 129 17.28 -11.62 6.96
CA LEU A 129 16.95 -10.79 8.10
C LEU A 129 17.91 -10.97 9.27
N LYS A 130 18.44 -12.20 9.46
CA LYS A 130 19.42 -12.47 10.52
C LYS A 130 20.72 -11.73 10.25
N LYS A 131 21.20 -11.73 9.00
CA LYS A 131 22.39 -10.97 8.61
C LYS A 131 22.19 -9.46 8.70
N GLU A 132 20.98 -8.99 8.46
CA GLU A 132 20.62 -7.58 8.62
C GLU A 132 20.37 -7.19 10.10
N GLY A 133 20.56 -8.12 11.05
CA GLY A 133 20.54 -7.85 12.49
C GLY A 133 19.18 -8.00 13.15
N TYR A 134 18.24 -8.70 12.51
CA TYR A 134 16.93 -9.06 13.04
C TYR A 134 16.92 -10.54 13.42
N SER A 135 16.90 -10.84 14.72
CA SER A 135 17.02 -12.23 15.19
C SER A 135 15.75 -13.04 14.90
N PRO A 136 15.86 -14.37 14.76
CA PRO A 136 14.71 -15.27 14.64
C PRO A 136 13.63 -15.06 15.69
N THR A 137 14.02 -15.03 16.97
CA THR A 137 13.11 -14.80 18.10
C THR A 137 12.41 -13.46 17.99
N PHE A 138 13.14 -12.40 17.63
CA PHE A 138 12.56 -11.08 17.43
C PHE A 138 11.50 -11.06 16.32
N MET A 139 11.80 -11.68 15.17
CA MET A 139 10.84 -11.76 14.06
C MET A 139 9.63 -12.63 14.40
N ASP A 140 9.76 -13.64 15.26
CA ASP A 140 8.66 -14.53 15.64
C ASP A 140 7.74 -13.92 16.70
N GLU A 141 8.31 -13.27 17.71
CA GLU A 141 7.57 -12.73 18.87
C GLU A 141 7.04 -11.32 18.63
N ILE A 142 7.85 -10.44 18.01
CA ILE A 142 7.49 -9.03 17.82
C ILE A 142 6.77 -8.82 16.49
N GLN A 143 7.11 -9.59 15.45
CA GLN A 143 6.55 -9.48 14.10
C GLN A 143 6.43 -8.00 13.63
N PRO A 144 7.55 -7.24 13.62
CA PRO A 144 7.53 -5.83 13.23
C PRO A 144 7.02 -5.67 11.79
N ASN A 145 6.42 -4.52 11.49
CA ASN A 145 5.90 -4.23 10.16
C ASN A 145 7.05 -4.25 9.13
N ILE A 146 6.84 -4.97 8.03
CA ILE A 146 7.77 -4.98 6.90
C ILE A 146 7.13 -4.12 5.81
N VAL A 147 7.68 -2.92 5.61
CA VAL A 147 7.18 -1.97 4.63
C VAL A 147 8.04 -2.07 3.37
N ILE A 148 7.37 -2.19 2.23
CA ILE A 148 8.00 -2.20 0.92
C ILE A 148 7.52 -1.00 0.11
N SER A 149 8.42 -0.40 -0.64
CA SER A 149 8.14 0.70 -1.57
C SER A 149 8.84 0.41 -2.91
N ASP A 150 8.24 0.78 -4.03
CA ASP A 150 8.89 0.74 -5.32
C ASP A 150 8.38 1.84 -6.22
N TRP A 151 9.31 2.56 -6.87
CA TRP A 151 8.96 3.62 -7.80
C TRP A 151 9.13 3.15 -9.23
N TYR A 152 8.10 3.38 -10.04
CA TYR A 152 8.05 2.95 -11.43
C TYR A 152 7.43 4.01 -12.34
N ALA A 153 7.90 4.09 -13.58
CA ALA A 153 7.39 5.04 -14.58
C ALA A 153 7.47 4.50 -16.01
N PRO A 154 6.43 4.67 -16.83
CA PRO A 154 6.47 4.38 -18.26
C PRO A 154 7.28 5.44 -19.02
N ARG A 155 7.55 5.20 -20.31
CA ARG A 155 7.90 6.27 -21.27
C ARG A 155 6.64 6.79 -21.96
N TRP A 156 6.64 8.02 -22.46
CA TRP A 156 5.43 8.58 -23.08
C TRP A 156 5.16 7.95 -24.44
N ASP A 157 6.20 7.70 -25.21
CA ASP A 157 6.12 7.26 -26.61
C ASP A 157 5.90 5.75 -26.73
N CYS A 158 5.82 5.01 -25.63
CA CYS A 158 5.61 3.56 -25.64
C CYS A 158 4.76 3.10 -24.45
N GLY A 159 3.81 2.21 -24.72
CA GLY A 159 3.12 1.50 -23.64
C GLY A 159 4.04 0.51 -22.94
N SER A 160 3.80 0.26 -21.65
CA SER A 160 4.64 -0.65 -20.86
C SER A 160 3.86 -1.35 -19.76
N LEU A 161 4.43 -2.47 -19.29
CA LEU A 161 3.91 -3.29 -18.20
C LEU A 161 4.88 -3.24 -17.02
N TYR A 162 4.33 -3.11 -15.82
CA TYR A 162 5.04 -3.21 -14.55
C TYR A 162 4.49 -4.37 -13.73
N GLU A 163 5.40 -5.14 -13.11
CA GLU A 163 5.04 -6.18 -12.15
C GLU A 163 5.99 -6.19 -10.94
N ILE A 164 5.45 -6.55 -9.79
CA ILE A 164 6.16 -6.70 -8.52
C ILE A 164 5.65 -7.93 -7.77
N HIS A 165 6.57 -8.68 -7.16
CA HIS A 165 6.26 -9.82 -6.32
C HIS A 165 7.24 -9.86 -5.14
N VAL A 166 6.71 -9.66 -3.93
CA VAL A 166 7.48 -9.75 -2.69
C VAL A 166 6.99 -10.93 -1.85
N GLU A 167 7.91 -11.78 -1.39
CA GLU A 167 7.60 -12.96 -0.57
C GLU A 167 8.30 -12.88 0.79
N LEU A 168 7.55 -13.15 1.87
CA LEU A 168 8.11 -13.44 3.18
C LEU A 168 8.36 -14.95 3.28
N LEU A 169 9.60 -15.33 3.58
CA LEU A 169 10.03 -16.72 3.47
C LEU A 169 10.57 -17.25 4.80
N THR A 170 10.30 -18.53 5.05
CA THR A 170 10.85 -19.29 6.18
C THR A 170 12.35 -19.61 6.02
N GLN A 171 12.96 -20.19 7.06
CA GLN A 171 14.33 -20.72 6.99
C GLN A 171 14.54 -21.68 5.81
N LYS A 172 13.53 -22.49 5.47
CA LYS A 172 13.54 -23.43 4.33
C LYS A 172 13.17 -22.78 2.99
N LYS A 173 13.10 -21.44 2.93
CA LYS A 173 12.66 -20.64 1.79
C LYS A 173 11.24 -20.96 1.28
N LYS A 174 10.37 -21.47 2.16
CA LYS A 174 8.93 -21.61 1.88
C LYS A 174 8.22 -20.30 2.16
N THR A 175 7.27 -19.94 1.30
CA THR A 175 6.48 -18.71 1.42
C THR A 175 5.52 -18.78 2.60
N VAL A 176 5.55 -17.75 3.45
CA VAL A 176 4.63 -17.54 4.57
C VAL A 176 3.49 -16.64 4.11
N GLN A 177 3.85 -15.50 3.51
CA GLN A 177 2.94 -14.52 2.92
C GLN A 177 3.62 -13.92 1.69
N PHE A 178 2.82 -13.41 0.76
CA PHE A 178 3.33 -12.71 -0.40
C PHE A 178 2.45 -11.51 -0.74
N PHE A 179 3.05 -10.57 -1.47
CA PHE A 179 2.39 -9.45 -2.11
C PHE A 179 2.69 -9.54 -3.60
N CYS A 180 1.64 -9.72 -4.40
CA CYS A 180 1.70 -9.81 -5.85
C CYS A 180 0.41 -9.20 -6.41
N PRO A 181 0.34 -7.86 -6.55
CA PRO A 181 -0.79 -7.20 -7.16
C PRO A 181 -0.88 -7.54 -8.66
N ASP A 182 -2.02 -7.22 -9.27
CA ASP A 182 -2.16 -7.32 -10.72
C ASP A 182 -1.14 -6.42 -11.44
N GLN A 183 -0.76 -6.82 -12.65
CA GLN A 183 0.19 -6.07 -13.45
C GLN A 183 -0.38 -4.70 -13.82
N VAL A 184 0.46 -3.66 -13.72
CA VAL A 184 0.06 -2.31 -14.11
C VAL A 184 0.42 -2.10 -15.57
N THR A 185 -0.57 -1.68 -16.37
CA THR A 185 -0.39 -1.40 -17.79
C THR A 185 -0.50 0.09 -18.05
N PHE A 186 0.48 0.64 -18.76
CA PHE A 186 0.45 2.02 -19.24
C PHE A 186 0.22 2.05 -20.75
N PRO A 187 -0.72 2.88 -21.25
CA PRO A 187 -0.90 3.08 -22.67
C PRO A 187 0.27 3.89 -23.25
N GLN A 188 0.40 3.84 -24.59
CA GLN A 188 1.20 4.82 -25.31
C GLN A 188 0.58 6.22 -25.13
N TRP A 189 1.39 7.27 -25.22
CA TRP A 189 1.04 8.67 -25.03
C TRP A 189 0.56 8.99 -23.61
N ASN A 190 1.18 8.36 -22.61
CA ASN A 190 0.97 8.66 -21.20
C ASN A 190 1.79 9.88 -20.72
N ASP A 191 1.53 10.30 -19.48
CA ASP A 191 2.16 11.47 -18.86
C ASP A 191 3.56 11.22 -18.25
N GLN A 192 4.07 9.98 -18.34
CA GLN A 192 5.38 9.54 -17.84
C GLN A 192 5.61 9.74 -16.35
N LYS A 193 4.55 9.94 -15.57
CA LYS A 193 4.68 10.24 -14.16
C LYS A 193 5.23 9.03 -13.41
N TRP A 194 6.08 9.33 -12.43
CA TRP A 194 6.51 8.36 -11.44
C TRP A 194 5.36 8.00 -10.52
N MET A 195 5.11 6.69 -10.41
CA MET A 195 4.15 6.11 -9.50
C MET A 195 4.92 5.45 -8.35
N ASN A 196 4.39 5.56 -7.14
CA ASN A 196 4.91 4.84 -5.97
C ASN A 196 3.95 3.72 -5.59
N MET A 197 4.47 2.50 -5.52
CA MET A 197 3.76 1.37 -4.92
C MET A 197 4.27 1.15 -3.50
N THR A 198 3.38 1.10 -2.53
CA THR A 198 3.72 0.71 -1.15
C THR A 198 2.90 -0.48 -0.69
N HIS A 199 3.49 -1.32 0.17
CA HIS A 199 2.77 -2.37 0.88
C HIS A 199 3.38 -2.61 2.24
N THR A 200 2.56 -2.99 3.22
CA THR A 200 3.03 -3.32 4.57
C THR A 200 2.56 -4.71 4.97
N PHE A 201 3.51 -5.62 5.21
CA PHE A 201 3.21 -6.89 5.84
C PHE A 201 3.08 -6.70 7.36
N MET A 202 1.96 -7.14 7.91
CA MET A 202 1.62 -7.12 9.32
C MET A 202 1.08 -8.50 9.71
N ASP A 203 1.26 -8.88 10.97
CA ASP A 203 0.70 -10.10 11.55
C ASP A 203 0.95 -11.35 10.67
N TYR A 204 2.13 -11.41 10.04
CA TYR A 204 2.52 -12.46 9.09
C TYR A 204 2.81 -13.81 9.74
N GLY A 205 2.72 -13.88 11.07
CA GLY A 205 2.99 -15.10 11.84
C GLY A 205 4.48 -15.38 12.03
N PRO A 206 4.82 -16.34 12.90
CA PRO A 206 6.21 -16.69 13.17
C PRO A 206 6.86 -17.41 11.98
N GLY A 207 8.18 -17.37 11.94
CA GLY A 207 9.01 -18.18 11.05
C GLY A 207 9.64 -17.42 9.89
N VAL A 208 9.33 -16.13 9.69
CA VAL A 208 9.93 -15.30 8.63
C VAL A 208 11.42 -15.08 8.88
N ARG A 209 12.25 -15.42 7.88
CA ARG A 209 13.73 -15.32 7.92
C ARG A 209 14.32 -14.62 6.72
N PHE A 210 13.63 -14.67 5.58
CA PHE A 210 14.06 -13.98 4.38
C PHE A 210 12.92 -13.18 3.77
N ILE A 211 13.28 -12.12 3.05
CA ILE A 211 12.37 -11.38 2.19
C ILE A 211 12.91 -11.51 0.77
N ARG A 212 12.09 -11.99 -0.16
CA ARG A 212 12.44 -12.00 -1.58
C ARG A 212 11.68 -10.90 -2.27
N PHE A 213 12.40 -9.92 -2.80
CA PHE A 213 11.85 -8.82 -3.57
C PHE A 213 12.11 -9.08 -5.05
N LYS A 214 11.08 -9.05 -5.89
CA LYS A 214 11.18 -9.14 -7.36
C LYS A 214 10.34 -8.06 -8.00
N HIS A 215 10.84 -7.48 -9.07
CA HIS A 215 10.08 -6.57 -9.91
C HIS A 215 10.64 -6.50 -11.33
N GLY A 216 9.86 -5.88 -12.21
CA GLY A 216 10.29 -5.51 -13.55
C GLY A 216 9.10 -5.39 -14.48
N GLY A 217 9.27 -5.84 -15.72
CA GLY A 217 8.28 -5.62 -16.76
C GLY A 217 8.84 -5.71 -18.16
N LYS A 218 8.13 -5.08 -19.10
CA LYS A 218 8.48 -5.00 -20.53
C LYS A 218 7.70 -3.87 -21.21
N ASP A 219 8.07 -3.54 -22.45
CA ASP A 219 7.22 -2.72 -23.31
C ASP A 219 5.99 -3.50 -23.82
N THR A 220 5.04 -2.78 -24.45
CA THR A 220 3.89 -3.38 -25.13
C THR A 220 3.92 -3.23 -26.66
N GLN A 221 4.84 -2.44 -27.21
CA GLN A 221 4.94 -2.18 -28.67
C GLN A 221 5.96 -3.08 -29.38
N PHE A 222 6.73 -3.86 -28.61
CA PHE A 222 7.78 -4.74 -29.12
C PHE A 222 8.91 -4.00 -29.85
N TRP A 223 9.28 -2.81 -29.38
CA TRP A 223 10.28 -1.96 -30.03
C TRP A 223 11.69 -2.26 -29.53
N ALA A 224 12.59 -2.55 -30.46
CA ALA A 224 14.01 -2.76 -30.14
C ALA A 224 14.56 -1.56 -29.35
N GLY A 225 15.28 -1.81 -28.26
CA GLY A 225 15.76 -0.82 -27.32
C GLY A 225 15.15 -0.96 -25.92
N HIS A 226 15.08 0.17 -25.21
CA HIS A 226 14.74 0.25 -23.79
C HIS A 226 13.50 1.12 -23.59
N TYR A 227 12.41 0.68 -24.20
CA TYR A 227 11.11 1.35 -24.19
C TYR A 227 10.14 0.81 -23.12
N GLY A 228 10.57 -0.18 -22.34
CA GLY A 228 9.77 -0.74 -21.26
C GLY A 228 9.72 0.14 -20.02
N ILE A 229 9.20 -0.43 -18.93
CA ILE A 229 9.07 0.26 -17.64
C ILE A 229 10.43 0.64 -17.04
N ARG A 230 10.47 1.81 -16.41
CA ARG A 230 11.58 2.30 -15.60
C ARG A 230 11.27 2.02 -14.13
N VAL A 231 12.22 1.51 -13.36
CA VAL A 231 12.08 1.26 -11.91
C VAL A 231 13.29 1.78 -11.14
N THR A 232 13.09 2.35 -9.96
CA THR A 232 14.15 2.89 -9.11
C THR A 232 13.65 3.08 -7.67
N ASN A 233 14.52 3.54 -6.77
CA ASN A 233 14.18 3.93 -5.40
C ASN A 233 13.36 2.89 -4.62
N SER A 234 13.63 1.62 -4.90
CA SER A 234 12.99 0.49 -4.21
C SER A 234 13.43 0.43 -2.76
N SER A 235 12.52 0.16 -1.84
CA SER A 235 12.87 -0.03 -0.43
C SER A 235 12.19 -1.23 0.22
N VAL A 236 12.91 -1.82 1.17
CA VAL A 236 12.38 -2.75 2.16
C VAL A 236 12.87 -2.28 3.52
N GLU A 237 11.96 -1.90 4.39
CA GLU A 237 12.26 -1.34 5.71
C GLU A 237 11.47 -2.07 6.81
N ILE A 238 12.08 -2.19 7.98
CA ILE A 238 11.44 -2.77 9.17
C ILE A 238 11.02 -1.64 10.10
N TYR A 239 9.71 -1.51 10.32
CA TYR A 239 9.12 -0.49 11.17
C TYR A 239 8.63 -1.08 12.49
N TRP A 240 8.60 -0.23 13.51
CA TRP A 240 7.83 -0.53 14.72
C TRP A 240 6.37 -0.78 14.37
N GLN A 241 5.79 -1.80 14.99
CA GLN A 241 4.40 -2.15 14.82
C GLN A 241 3.51 -1.00 15.31
N THR A 242 3.02 -0.19 14.37
CA THR A 242 1.81 0.58 14.60
C THR A 242 0.69 -0.45 14.69
N PHE A 243 0.05 -0.59 15.85
CA PHE A 243 -1.22 -1.30 15.97
C PHE A 243 -2.21 -0.63 14.99
N TYR A 244 -2.25 -1.11 13.75
CA TYR A 244 -3.32 -0.83 12.83
C TYR A 244 -4.43 -1.79 13.21
N ILE A 245 -5.42 -1.30 13.95
CA ILE A 245 -6.73 -1.95 14.07
C ILE A 245 -7.43 -2.04 12.68
N LEU A 246 -6.84 -1.47 11.63
CA LEU A 246 -7.52 -1.17 10.36
C LEU A 246 -7.33 -2.18 9.24
N CYS A 247 -6.19 -2.87 9.18
CA CYS A 247 -5.95 -3.79 8.07
C CYS A 247 -6.68 -5.13 8.22
N LYS A 248 -7.48 -5.32 9.28
CA LYS A 248 -8.40 -6.46 9.39
C LYS A 248 -9.63 -6.36 8.48
N LYS A 249 -9.86 -5.26 7.76
CA LYS A 249 -10.99 -5.19 6.85
C LYS A 249 -10.62 -4.55 5.50
N ARG A 250 -10.06 -5.35 4.58
CA ARG A 250 -10.40 -5.16 3.16
C ARG A 250 -11.89 -5.46 3.04
N HIS A 251 -12.70 -4.42 3.19
CA HIS A 251 -14.16 -4.51 3.12
C HIS A 251 -14.69 -3.30 2.35
N ASN A 252 -15.88 -3.47 1.78
CA ASN A 252 -16.56 -2.38 1.12
C ASN A 252 -16.85 -1.28 2.16
N LEU A 253 -16.41 -0.05 1.88
CA LEU A 253 -16.63 1.10 2.74
C LEU A 253 -18.04 1.70 2.56
N LEU A 254 -18.73 1.34 1.47
CA LEU A 254 -20.14 1.66 1.30
C LEU A 254 -20.98 0.84 2.28
N LYS A 255 -21.88 1.53 2.98
CA LYS A 255 -22.93 0.93 3.77
C LYS A 255 -24.05 0.49 2.85
N ASN A 256 -24.46 -0.78 2.99
CA ASN A 256 -25.57 -1.38 2.26
C ASN A 256 -25.47 -1.16 0.72
N PRO A 257 -24.38 -1.65 0.08
CA PRO A 257 -24.15 -1.44 -1.35
C PRO A 257 -25.12 -2.25 -2.23
N ASN A 258 -25.68 -3.36 -1.74
CA ASN A 258 -26.50 -4.29 -2.50
C ASN A 258 -28.02 -4.16 -2.22
N ALA A 259 -28.44 -3.07 -1.58
CA ALA A 259 -29.84 -2.79 -1.24
C ALA A 259 -30.51 -3.85 -0.32
N ASP A 260 -29.72 -4.62 0.44
CA ASP A 260 -30.22 -5.62 1.37
C ASP A 260 -31.13 -5.00 2.45
N GLU A 261 -30.75 -3.81 2.92
CA GLU A 261 -31.45 -3.00 3.92
C GLU A 261 -32.12 -1.76 3.29
N ASN A 262 -32.72 -1.91 2.10
CA ASN A 262 -33.33 -0.83 1.34
C ASN A 262 -32.33 0.32 1.09
N PHE A 263 -32.65 1.56 1.47
CA PHE A 263 -31.79 2.76 1.32
C PHE A 263 -30.98 3.09 2.59
N SER A 264 -30.89 2.19 3.56
CA SER A 264 -30.08 2.40 4.77
C SER A 264 -28.67 2.83 4.40
N GLY A 265 -28.18 3.91 5.00
CA GLY A 265 -26.85 4.48 4.74
C GLY A 265 -26.74 5.37 3.50
N TRP A 266 -27.76 5.47 2.65
CA TRP A 266 -27.76 6.33 1.46
C TRP A 266 -28.54 7.63 1.69
N THR A 267 -28.03 8.73 1.16
CA THR A 267 -28.74 10.01 1.07
C THR A 267 -29.29 10.18 -0.34
N ILE A 268 -30.60 10.28 -0.47
CA ILE A 268 -31.26 10.54 -1.76
C ILE A 268 -31.12 12.03 -2.07
N LEU A 269 -30.51 12.35 -3.21
CA LEU A 269 -30.32 13.70 -3.70
C LEU A 269 -31.39 14.09 -4.73
N GLU A 270 -31.75 13.15 -5.60
CA GLU A 270 -32.82 13.31 -6.58
C GLU A 270 -33.66 12.04 -6.62
N ASP A 271 -34.98 12.21 -6.68
CA ASP A 271 -35.96 11.13 -6.54
C ASP A 271 -37.10 11.29 -7.57
N GLY A 272 -36.73 11.43 -8.83
CA GLY A 272 -37.66 11.72 -9.91
C GLY A 272 -38.59 10.57 -10.29
N GLY A 273 -39.66 10.90 -11.00
CA GLY A 273 -40.67 9.93 -11.47
C GLY A 273 -41.39 9.23 -10.34
N ASP A 274 -41.52 7.90 -10.44
CA ASP A 274 -42.11 7.04 -9.40
C ASP A 274 -41.13 6.75 -8.25
N ARG A 275 -40.04 7.52 -8.15
CA ARG A 275 -39.01 7.46 -7.11
C ARG A 275 -38.10 6.23 -7.20
N TRP A 276 -37.01 6.27 -6.45
CA TRP A 276 -36.13 5.16 -6.18
C TRP A 276 -36.90 4.03 -5.50
N THR A 277 -36.71 2.81 -5.99
CA THR A 277 -37.18 1.60 -5.33
C THR A 277 -36.06 0.56 -5.22
N VAL A 278 -36.32 -0.52 -4.48
CA VAL A 278 -35.45 -1.68 -4.39
C VAL A 278 -36.22 -2.89 -4.90
N ASP A 279 -35.62 -3.64 -5.81
CA ASP A 279 -36.27 -4.78 -6.44
C ASP A 279 -35.31 -5.98 -6.53
N ARG A 280 -35.86 -7.14 -6.88
CA ARG A 280 -35.07 -8.32 -7.23
C ARG A 280 -34.41 -8.11 -8.60
N LEU A 281 -33.34 -8.86 -8.84
CA LEU A 281 -32.63 -8.79 -10.11
C LEU A 281 -33.49 -9.32 -11.26
N TYR A 282 -33.57 -8.55 -12.35
CA TYR A 282 -34.25 -8.96 -13.59
C TYR A 282 -33.41 -9.93 -14.43
N SER A 283 -32.08 -9.83 -14.32
CA SER A 283 -31.10 -10.72 -14.93
C SER A 283 -30.06 -11.16 -13.89
N PRO A 284 -29.48 -12.38 -14.00
CA PRO A 284 -28.50 -12.87 -13.04
C PRO A 284 -27.28 -11.95 -12.94
N HIS A 285 -26.93 -11.53 -11.73
CA HIS A 285 -25.71 -10.78 -11.47
C HIS A 285 -24.50 -11.74 -11.49
N PRO A 286 -23.30 -11.32 -11.98
CA PRO A 286 -22.11 -12.17 -12.01
C PRO A 286 -21.62 -12.66 -10.65
N ASP A 287 -21.93 -11.92 -9.58
CA ASP A 287 -21.81 -12.37 -8.19
C ASP A 287 -23.17 -12.92 -7.71
N GLU A 288 -23.22 -14.24 -7.48
CA GLU A 288 -24.42 -14.98 -7.07
C GLU A 288 -24.94 -14.59 -5.67
N THR A 289 -24.13 -13.89 -4.87
CA THR A 289 -24.55 -13.42 -3.54
C THR A 289 -25.45 -12.19 -3.59
N VAL A 290 -25.47 -11.49 -4.73
CA VAL A 290 -26.31 -10.31 -4.95
C VAL A 290 -27.71 -10.76 -5.37
N THR A 291 -28.73 -10.34 -4.62
CA THR A 291 -30.13 -10.75 -4.87
C THR A 291 -31.09 -9.58 -5.07
N LYS A 292 -30.64 -8.36 -4.79
CA LYS A 292 -31.42 -7.12 -4.90
C LYS A 292 -30.59 -6.02 -5.56
N CYS A 293 -31.28 -5.03 -6.10
CA CYS A 293 -30.66 -3.83 -6.64
C CYS A 293 -31.50 -2.58 -6.37
N PHE A 294 -30.88 -1.41 -6.51
CA PHE A 294 -31.58 -0.13 -6.54
C PHE A 294 -32.11 0.11 -7.95
N VAL A 295 -33.37 0.57 -8.05
CA VAL A 295 -34.06 0.79 -9.32
C VAL A 295 -34.48 2.25 -9.42
N THR A 296 -34.05 2.90 -10.49
CA THR A 296 -34.41 4.27 -10.86
C THR A 296 -35.73 4.32 -11.64
N SER A 297 -36.36 5.49 -11.70
CA SER A 297 -37.58 5.71 -12.47
C SER A 297 -37.33 6.53 -13.76
N TYR A 298 -38.39 6.96 -14.45
CA TYR A 298 -38.32 7.78 -15.67
C TYR A 298 -37.86 9.22 -15.40
N GLY A 299 -37.89 9.67 -14.14
CA GLY A 299 -37.25 10.90 -13.70
C GLY A 299 -35.83 10.64 -13.19
N ARG A 300 -35.00 11.69 -13.16
CA ARG A 300 -33.62 11.56 -12.68
C ARG A 300 -33.59 11.17 -11.20
N CYS A 301 -32.76 10.18 -10.91
CA CYS A 301 -32.64 9.54 -9.61
C CYS A 301 -31.16 9.54 -9.21
N ILE A 302 -30.80 10.23 -8.13
CA ILE A 302 -29.42 10.32 -7.63
C ILE A 302 -29.41 10.00 -6.13
N LYS A 303 -28.50 9.13 -5.72
CA LYS A 303 -28.19 8.86 -4.31
C LYS A 303 -26.70 9.00 -4.06
N SER A 304 -26.33 9.35 -2.83
CA SER A 304 -24.94 9.58 -2.43
C SER A 304 -24.65 8.99 -1.06
N GLN A 305 -23.37 8.78 -0.77
CA GLN A 305 -22.87 8.42 0.55
C GLN A 305 -21.53 9.08 0.78
N LEU A 306 -21.40 9.83 1.87
CA LEU A 306 -20.12 10.43 2.29
C LEU A 306 -19.39 9.45 3.22
N ILE A 307 -18.19 9.03 2.82
CA ILE A 307 -17.34 8.14 3.61
C ILE A 307 -16.30 8.97 4.35
N ASP A 308 -16.38 8.97 5.67
CA ASP A 308 -15.41 9.61 6.55
C ASP A 308 -14.25 8.64 6.81
N LEU A 309 -13.18 8.80 6.05
CA LEU A 309 -12.03 7.90 6.09
C LEU A 309 -11.41 7.81 7.49
N GLU A 310 -11.37 8.90 8.26
CA GLU A 310 -10.84 8.88 9.63
C GLU A 310 -11.75 8.11 10.59
N LYS A 311 -13.07 8.16 10.42
CA LYS A 311 -14.01 7.31 11.18
C LYS A 311 -13.99 5.85 10.78
N GLU A 312 -13.77 5.57 9.50
CA GLU A 312 -13.43 4.23 9.01
C GLU A 312 -12.02 3.80 9.47
N GLY A 313 -11.31 4.71 10.14
CA GLY A 313 -10.05 4.60 10.88
C GLY A 313 -8.80 4.88 10.06
N TYR A 314 -8.93 5.17 8.76
CA TYR A 314 -7.81 5.63 7.95
C TYR A 314 -7.34 7.00 8.43
N SER A 315 -6.27 7.01 9.22
CA SER A 315 -5.72 8.23 9.81
C SER A 315 -5.17 9.18 8.72
N PRO A 316 -5.24 10.51 8.90
CA PRO A 316 -4.71 11.48 7.94
C PRO A 316 -3.26 11.19 7.50
N ALA A 317 -2.34 10.97 8.43
CA ALA A 317 -0.95 10.62 8.10
C ALA A 317 -0.81 9.34 7.24
N PHE A 318 -1.71 8.37 7.41
CA PHE A 318 -1.70 7.18 6.53
C PHE A 318 -2.17 7.53 5.12
N MET A 319 -3.21 8.36 5.00
CA MET A 319 -3.70 8.82 3.70
C MET A 319 -2.67 9.72 3.00
N ASP A 320 -1.99 10.59 3.74
CA ASP A 320 -1.05 11.57 3.20
C ASP A 320 0.32 10.95 2.85
N ASP A 321 0.88 10.12 3.74
CA ASP A 321 2.24 9.57 3.58
C ASP A 321 2.28 8.31 2.71
N ILE A 322 1.27 7.44 2.85
CA ILE A 322 1.24 6.13 2.19
C ILE A 322 0.43 6.17 0.90
N GLN A 323 -0.57 7.05 0.81
CA GLN A 323 -1.47 7.21 -0.34
C GLN A 323 -1.93 5.86 -0.89
N PRO A 324 -2.65 5.07 -0.07
CA PRO A 324 -3.06 3.73 -0.48
C PRO A 324 -3.97 3.79 -1.71
N ASN A 325 -3.90 2.75 -2.55
CA ASN A 325 -4.82 2.62 -3.68
C ASN A 325 -6.27 2.58 -3.17
N ILE A 326 -7.09 3.52 -3.65
CA ILE A 326 -8.54 3.51 -3.46
C ILE A 326 -9.14 2.87 -4.71
N VAL A 327 -9.79 1.72 -4.53
CA VAL A 327 -10.42 0.99 -5.63
C VAL A 327 -11.91 1.32 -5.63
N ILE A 328 -12.41 1.78 -6.76
CA ILE A 328 -13.82 2.08 -6.99
C ILE A 328 -14.35 0.96 -7.88
N THR A 329 -15.53 0.43 -7.57
CA THR A 329 -16.23 -0.48 -8.47
C THR A 329 -17.73 -0.32 -8.27
N ASP A 330 -18.50 -0.34 -9.36
CA ASP A 330 -19.95 -0.41 -9.32
C ASP A 330 -20.48 -1.31 -10.45
N TRP A 331 -21.69 -1.83 -10.26
CA TRP A 331 -22.37 -2.69 -11.22
C TRP A 331 -23.73 -2.11 -11.58
N TYR A 332 -24.02 -2.06 -12.87
CA TYR A 332 -25.27 -1.49 -13.39
C TYR A 332 -25.81 -2.35 -14.53
N ALA A 333 -27.13 -2.35 -14.69
CA ALA A 333 -27.82 -3.04 -15.78
C ALA A 333 -29.08 -2.27 -16.18
N PRO A 334 -29.40 -2.20 -17.48
CA PRO A 334 -30.68 -1.68 -17.95
C PRO A 334 -31.80 -2.72 -17.82
N ARG A 335 -33.05 -2.26 -17.96
CA ARG A 335 -34.22 -3.12 -18.21
C ARG A 335 -34.45 -3.20 -19.73
N TRP A 336 -34.86 -4.36 -20.25
CA TRP A 336 -34.96 -4.55 -21.70
C TRP A 336 -36.02 -3.66 -22.37
N ASP A 337 -37.15 -3.42 -21.72
CA ASP A 337 -38.33 -2.78 -22.31
C ASP A 337 -38.28 -1.25 -22.24
N CYS A 338 -37.21 -0.66 -21.71
CA CYS A 338 -37.05 0.79 -21.59
C CYS A 338 -35.59 1.24 -21.79
N GLY A 339 -35.40 2.43 -22.34
CA GLY A 339 -34.08 3.06 -22.38
C GLY A 339 -33.71 3.65 -21.03
N SER A 340 -32.43 3.66 -20.69
CA SER A 340 -31.94 4.20 -19.41
C SER A 340 -30.59 4.88 -19.55
N LEU A 341 -30.23 5.65 -18.53
CA LEU A 341 -28.96 6.38 -18.43
C LEU A 341 -28.30 6.00 -17.10
N TYR A 342 -27.03 5.61 -17.15
CA TYR A 342 -26.21 5.39 -15.97
C TYR A 342 -25.11 6.47 -15.88
N GLU A 343 -24.91 6.99 -14.66
CA GLU A 343 -23.83 7.89 -14.33
C GLU A 343 -23.34 7.61 -12.90
N ILE A 344 -22.02 7.72 -12.70
CA ILE A 344 -21.37 7.62 -11.39
C ILE A 344 -20.35 8.75 -11.25
N HIS A 345 -20.24 9.27 -10.03
CA HIS A 345 -19.33 10.35 -9.69
C HIS A 345 -18.74 10.04 -8.31
N VAL A 346 -17.42 9.97 -8.21
CA VAL A 346 -16.71 9.74 -6.95
C VAL A 346 -15.64 10.80 -6.75
N GLU A 347 -15.75 11.52 -5.63
CA GLU A 347 -14.84 12.59 -5.25
C GLU A 347 -13.96 12.12 -4.08
N LEU A 348 -12.64 12.22 -4.25
CA LEU A 348 -11.71 12.17 -3.13
C LEU A 348 -11.60 13.58 -2.56
N LEU A 349 -11.93 13.75 -1.28
CA LEU A 349 -12.04 15.04 -0.62
C LEU A 349 -10.93 15.25 0.41
N ASP A 350 -10.46 16.49 0.56
CA ASP A 350 -9.57 16.90 1.65
C ASP A 350 -10.35 17.19 2.96
N HIS A 351 -9.63 17.56 4.02
CA HIS A 351 -10.22 17.92 5.32
C HIS A 351 -11.16 19.15 5.27
N LYS A 352 -11.07 19.99 4.23
CA LYS A 352 -11.95 21.12 3.97
C LYS A 352 -13.10 20.77 3.01
N LYS A 353 -13.22 19.50 2.62
CA LYS A 353 -14.17 19.00 1.61
C LYS A 353 -13.95 19.58 0.21
N GLN A 354 -12.71 19.92 -0.11
CA GLN A 354 -12.31 20.27 -1.48
C GLN A 354 -11.90 19.01 -2.23
N ILE A 355 -12.22 18.96 -3.53
CA ILE A 355 -11.91 17.82 -4.38
C ILE A 355 -10.40 17.77 -4.63
N ILE A 356 -9.78 16.66 -4.21
CA ILE A 356 -8.39 16.29 -4.52
C ILE A 356 -8.33 15.59 -5.88
N GLN A 357 -9.22 14.61 -6.08
CA GLN A 357 -9.29 13.82 -7.30
C GLN A 357 -10.74 13.45 -7.61
N LEU A 358 -11.05 13.37 -8.90
CA LEU A 358 -12.37 13.04 -9.41
C LEU A 358 -12.31 11.79 -10.28
N PHE A 359 -13.19 10.84 -10.01
CA PHE A 359 -13.51 9.73 -10.91
C PHE A 359 -14.93 9.92 -11.44
N GLN A 360 -15.02 10.24 -12.73
CA GLN A 360 -16.29 10.45 -13.43
C GLN A 360 -16.15 9.92 -14.87
N PRO A 361 -16.49 8.65 -15.11
CA PRO A 361 -16.52 8.10 -16.46
C PRO A 361 -17.65 8.70 -17.29
N ASP A 362 -17.57 8.51 -18.61
CA ASP A 362 -18.64 8.92 -19.53
C ASP A 362 -19.95 8.23 -19.19
N ARG A 363 -21.06 8.95 -19.42
CA ARG A 363 -22.39 8.42 -19.19
C ARG A 363 -22.67 7.26 -20.12
N VAL A 364 -23.30 6.22 -19.59
CA VAL A 364 -23.72 5.06 -20.39
C VAL A 364 -25.20 5.19 -20.72
N ILE A 365 -25.53 5.14 -22.01
CA ILE A 365 -26.90 5.22 -22.52
C ILE A 365 -27.29 3.84 -23.02
N PHE A 366 -28.37 3.30 -22.47
CA PHE A 366 -28.94 2.04 -22.91
C PHE A 366 -30.20 2.31 -23.77
N PRO A 367 -30.27 1.77 -24.98
CA PRO A 367 -31.48 1.86 -25.79
C PRO A 367 -32.57 0.94 -25.23
N GLN A 368 -33.81 1.20 -25.63
CA GLN A 368 -34.89 0.22 -25.50
C GLN A 368 -34.55 -1.03 -26.32
N TRP A 369 -34.98 -2.20 -25.85
CA TRP A 369 -34.69 -3.52 -26.41
C TRP A 369 -33.21 -3.93 -26.30
N ASN A 370 -32.58 -3.60 -25.17
CA ASN A 370 -31.22 -4.01 -24.81
C ASN A 370 -31.16 -5.47 -24.30
N ASP A 371 -29.94 -5.97 -24.07
CA ASP A 371 -29.65 -7.34 -23.63
C ASP A 371 -29.72 -7.54 -22.10
N GLN A 372 -30.06 -6.50 -21.32
CA GLN A 372 -30.14 -6.52 -19.84
C GLN A 372 -28.87 -7.03 -19.16
N LYS A 373 -27.72 -6.86 -19.80
CA LYS A 373 -26.46 -7.35 -19.27
C LYS A 373 -25.94 -6.44 -18.16
N TRP A 374 -25.45 -7.07 -17.09
CA TRP A 374 -24.69 -6.39 -16.06
C TRP A 374 -23.33 -5.95 -16.59
N GLU A 375 -23.06 -4.66 -16.45
CA GLU A 375 -21.78 -4.04 -16.75
C GLU A 375 -21.11 -3.58 -15.46
N LYS A 376 -19.77 -3.60 -15.47
CA LYS A 376 -18.95 -3.16 -14.36
C LYS A 376 -18.17 -1.92 -14.74
N VAL A 377 -18.22 -0.92 -13.89
CA VAL A 377 -17.29 0.21 -13.90
C VAL A 377 -16.28 0.03 -12.76
N SER A 378 -15.00 0.37 -13.00
CA SER A 378 -13.94 0.28 -12.00
C SER A 378 -12.87 1.35 -12.19
#